data_AF-A0A955BRQ0-F1
#
_entry.id   AF-A0A955BRQ0-F1
#
_cell.length_a   1.000
_cell.length_b   1.000
_cell.length_c   1.000
_cell.angle_alpha   90.00
_cell.angle_beta   90.00
_cell.angle_gamma   90.00
#
_symmetry.space_group_name_H-M   'P 1'
#
loop_
_entity.id
_entity.type
_entity.pdbx_description
1 polymer ?
#
loop_
_entity_poly.entity_id
_entity_poly.type
_entity_poly.pdbx_seq_one_letter_code
_entity_poly.pdbx_strand_id
1 'polypeptide(L)'
;MAPDPNRENPTADSPPARPEQRSLRMRRALLLSLLLAAAAAILTYWFGGPPRYRAACLFRVHLKRDFLVFPPDSSEDESARFVALQIELIRSPLVLSPVAQDAAVGRHLVTLGVNEPLEWLSRSVQAGLVGESELLEIACESPNAEAAKDIVEAVADSYMLAYQEDTDQYRRNVIKLLEEEKNRAAQQVDRRREDVRMQSELTTGVNPFVVGGADQAQAEIDNYRRSEKQLKKALLYLGIALDSARSGLHRMALRHGLKDEEFTPTPEQIENYVAHDYAAVELTRQIRKEFQTLKRPDADDAPTAGRLEGTLWDDVAHLKRQLSAARQVAEQNAGEDLQFDHWRELLMEQSTTPDEEPLDQDPTTTPPDRQTTIAAELETIEANGDEQERPAALEQPEQAIAKPEPKEELIQLLQRERETARHRQSLGRMEAFDAAVALVWQLRDNYDACQRALTDVKSSLRDLEELHGRRVVTLDLEFAERELEREMGVHQRIADRFLALRTEERAPSRISRRNGDAIVTKQDDAGALSRRMAIASLTAFCVPLAVLLGGRMLGGRQTPRRQNPFGSDVA
;
A
#
# COMPACT_ATOMS: atom_id res chain seq x y z
N MET A 1 -4.52 114.94 19.73
CA MET A 1 -3.13 114.46 19.89
C MET A 1 -2.62 114.09 18.52
N ALA A 2 -1.70 114.89 17.99
CA ALA A 2 -1.12 114.74 16.66
C ALA A 2 -0.09 113.60 16.63
N PRO A 3 0.07 112.88 15.51
CA PRO A 3 1.11 111.88 15.36
C PRO A 3 2.49 112.57 15.29
N ASP A 4 3.41 112.07 16.10
CA ASP A 4 4.81 112.50 16.18
C ASP A 4 5.57 112.10 14.91
N PRO A 5 6.06 113.06 14.09
CA PRO A 5 6.77 112.77 12.84
C PRO A 5 8.23 112.31 13.03
N ASN A 6 8.74 112.19 14.26
CA ASN A 6 10.15 111.87 14.54
C ASN A 6 10.41 110.43 15.03
N ARG A 7 9.57 109.47 14.66
CA ARG A 7 9.89 108.05 14.93
C ARG A 7 10.89 107.53 13.91
N GLU A 8 12.17 107.79 14.18
CA GLU A 8 13.31 107.21 13.47
C GLU A 8 13.16 105.68 13.44
N ASN A 9 12.96 105.15 12.22
CA ASN A 9 13.06 103.72 11.95
C ASN A 9 14.49 103.28 12.30
N PRO A 10 14.70 102.29 13.19
CA PRO A 10 16.01 101.67 13.31
C PRO A 10 16.31 100.93 12.01
N THR A 11 17.13 101.57 11.19
CA THR A 11 17.88 100.98 10.08
C THR A 11 18.79 99.89 10.64
N ALA A 12 18.25 98.70 10.84
CA ALA A 12 19.02 97.48 11.03
C ALA A 12 19.49 96.98 9.65
N ASP A 13 20.42 97.74 9.08
CA ASP A 13 21.18 97.42 7.86
C ASP A 13 22.17 96.29 8.19
N SER A 14 21.63 95.10 8.48
CA SER A 14 22.45 93.89 8.60
C SER A 14 22.75 93.39 7.19
N PRO A 15 24.03 93.38 6.75
CA PRO A 15 24.37 92.99 5.40
C PRO A 15 23.85 91.56 5.12
N PRO A 16 23.16 91.32 3.99
CA PRO A 16 22.66 90.00 3.65
C PRO A 16 23.84 89.02 3.64
N ALA A 17 23.79 88.03 4.54
CA ALA A 17 24.84 87.05 4.71
C ALA A 17 25.20 86.44 3.33
N ARG A 18 26.43 86.69 2.88
CA ARG A 18 26.90 86.39 1.53
C ARG A 18 26.57 84.93 1.15
N PRO A 19 25.81 84.69 0.06
CA PRO A 19 25.39 83.34 -0.32
C PRO A 19 26.57 82.39 -0.61
N GLU A 20 27.73 82.93 -1.00
CA GLU A 20 28.95 82.15 -1.27
C GLU A 20 29.52 81.44 -0.03
N GLN A 21 29.37 82.01 1.16
CA GLN A 21 29.87 81.36 2.38
C GLN A 21 29.02 80.14 2.79
N ARG A 22 27.76 80.08 2.37
CA ARG A 22 26.85 78.96 2.66
C ARG A 22 27.17 77.73 1.81
N SER A 23 27.51 77.90 0.54
CA SER A 23 27.83 76.78 -0.37
C SER A 23 29.13 76.08 0.02
N LEU A 24 30.15 76.84 0.45
CA LEU A 24 31.43 76.29 0.95
C LEU A 24 31.27 75.45 2.22
N ARG A 25 30.44 75.89 3.17
CA ARG A 25 30.17 75.11 4.39
C ARG A 25 29.43 73.81 4.09
N MET A 26 28.48 73.84 3.15
CA MET A 26 27.71 72.66 2.75
C MET A 26 28.58 71.62 2.01
N ARG A 27 29.47 72.06 1.12
CA ARG A 27 30.44 71.17 0.44
C ARG A 27 31.41 70.51 1.42
N ARG A 28 31.92 71.25 2.41
CA ARG A 28 32.80 70.69 3.46
C ARG A 28 32.08 69.66 4.33
N ALA A 29 30.80 69.91 4.68
CA ALA A 29 30.00 68.96 5.44
C ALA A 29 29.76 67.65 4.66
N LEU A 30 29.48 67.73 3.35
CA LEU A 30 29.31 66.55 2.49
C LEU A 30 30.59 65.74 2.33
N LEU A 31 31.74 66.40 2.16
CA LEU A 31 33.03 65.71 2.08
C LEU A 31 33.38 65.03 3.41
N LEU A 32 33.10 65.69 4.54
CA LEU A 32 33.35 65.13 5.86
C LEU A 32 32.46 63.92 6.15
N SER A 33 31.16 63.98 5.79
CA SER A 33 30.25 62.85 5.99
C SER A 33 30.60 61.66 5.10
N LEU A 34 31.03 61.90 3.86
CA LEU A 34 31.52 60.85 2.96
C LEU A 34 32.78 60.17 3.53
N LEU A 35 33.72 60.95 4.05
CA LEU A 35 34.94 60.43 4.69
C LEU A 35 34.62 59.58 5.93
N LEU A 36 33.68 60.04 6.77
CA LEU A 36 33.21 59.28 7.94
C LEU A 36 32.52 57.97 7.54
N ALA A 37 31.68 57.99 6.51
CA ALA A 37 31.02 56.79 5.99
C ALA A 37 32.04 55.78 5.43
N ALA A 38 33.05 56.26 4.68
CA ALA A 38 34.12 55.42 4.16
C ALA A 38 34.98 54.83 5.29
N ALA A 39 35.34 55.63 6.30
CA ALA A 39 36.08 55.16 7.47
C ALA A 39 35.29 54.10 8.25
N ALA A 40 33.98 54.30 8.44
CA ALA A 40 33.11 53.31 9.10
C ALA A 40 33.00 52.00 8.30
N ALA A 41 32.93 52.07 6.96
CA ALA A 41 32.92 50.88 6.10
C ALA A 41 34.24 50.10 6.19
N ILE A 42 35.38 50.80 6.19
CA ILE A 42 36.70 50.18 6.35
C ILE A 42 36.81 49.54 7.73
N LEU A 43 36.39 50.25 8.79
CA LEU A 43 36.42 49.72 10.15
C LEU A 43 35.57 48.45 10.26
N THR A 44 34.34 48.50 9.76
CA THR A 44 33.44 47.34 9.83
C THR A 44 33.91 46.16 8.99
N TYR A 45 34.63 46.39 7.89
CA TYR A 45 35.27 45.32 7.12
C TYR A 45 36.44 44.70 7.89
N TRP A 46 37.32 45.52 8.46
CA TRP A 46 38.47 45.07 9.24
C TRP A 46 38.08 44.37 10.55
N PHE A 47 37.02 44.84 11.20
CA PHE A 47 36.48 44.25 12.43
C PHE A 47 35.37 43.21 12.17
N GLY A 48 35.12 42.86 10.90
CA GLY A 48 34.06 41.93 10.49
C GLY A 48 34.18 40.50 11.03
N GLY A 49 35.29 40.19 11.71
CA GLY A 49 35.58 38.87 12.27
C GLY A 49 36.06 37.88 11.20
N PRO A 50 36.75 36.81 11.61
CA PRO A 50 37.10 35.72 10.70
C PRO A 50 35.83 35.06 10.15
N PRO A 51 35.88 34.49 8.93
CA PRO A 51 34.74 33.75 8.38
C PRO A 51 34.36 32.62 9.33
N ARG A 52 33.05 32.40 9.48
CA ARG A 52 32.50 31.29 10.26
C ARG A 52 32.07 30.17 9.33
N TYR A 53 32.45 28.96 9.66
CA TYR A 53 32.05 27.75 8.97
C TYR A 53 31.11 26.98 9.87
N ARG A 54 30.00 26.51 9.30
CA ARG A 54 29.04 25.66 9.98
C ARG A 54 29.14 24.27 9.40
N ALA A 55 29.47 23.30 10.22
CA ALA A 55 29.31 21.90 9.87
C ALA A 55 27.97 21.40 10.41
N ALA A 56 27.31 20.51 9.68
CA ALA A 56 26.05 19.90 10.09
C ALA A 56 25.99 18.42 9.70
N CYS A 57 25.46 17.60 10.61
CA CYS A 57 25.13 16.20 10.38
C CYS A 57 23.62 16.01 10.59
N LEU A 58 22.99 15.24 9.69
CA LEU A 58 21.55 14.98 9.72
C LEU A 58 21.29 13.53 10.12
N PHE A 59 20.44 13.37 11.13
CA PHE A 59 19.88 12.10 11.55
C PHE A 59 18.41 12.04 11.17
N ARG A 60 17.97 10.88 10.69
CA ARG A 60 16.56 10.58 10.57
C ARG A 60 16.09 9.90 11.84
N VAL A 61 15.09 10.48 12.48
CA VAL A 61 14.47 10.00 13.72
C VAL A 61 13.07 9.54 13.38
N HIS A 62 12.84 8.23 13.40
CA HIS A 62 11.50 7.68 13.19
C HIS A 62 10.61 7.99 14.39
N LEU A 63 9.67 8.93 14.23
CA LEU A 63 8.77 9.37 15.30
C LEU A 63 7.78 8.26 15.65
N LYS A 64 7.23 7.61 14.61
CA LYS A 64 6.39 6.43 14.74
C LYS A 64 7.24 5.18 14.61
N ARG A 65 7.16 4.27 15.59
CA ARG A 65 7.69 2.91 15.43
C ARG A 65 6.67 2.15 14.58
N ASP A 66 7.13 1.52 13.51
CA ASP A 66 6.36 0.47 12.85
C ASP A 66 6.35 -0.75 13.78
N PHE A 67 5.34 -0.84 14.64
CA PHE A 67 5.17 -2.01 15.49
C PHE A 67 4.53 -3.13 14.66
N LEU A 68 5.17 -4.29 14.63
CA LEU A 68 4.66 -5.45 13.87
C LEU A 68 3.45 -6.11 14.53
N VAL A 69 3.27 -5.96 15.85
CA VAL A 69 2.28 -6.76 16.61
C VAL A 69 1.29 -5.90 17.39
N PHE A 70 1.71 -4.79 17.99
CA PHE A 70 0.80 -3.89 18.72
C PHE A 70 1.24 -2.44 18.56
N PRO A 71 0.46 -1.57 17.90
CA PRO A 71 0.70 -0.14 17.98
C PRO A 71 0.42 0.27 19.43
N PRO A 72 1.39 0.84 20.17
CA PRO A 72 1.06 1.55 21.37
C PRO A 72 0.18 2.73 20.98
N ASP A 73 -0.66 3.18 21.90
CA ASP A 73 -1.34 4.47 21.82
C ASP A 73 -0.29 5.59 21.96
N SER A 74 0.65 5.68 21.03
CA SER A 74 1.66 6.73 21.01
C SER A 74 0.98 8.03 20.60
N SER A 75 0.71 8.87 21.58
CA SER A 75 0.23 10.23 21.34
C SER A 75 1.32 11.07 20.68
N GLU A 76 0.92 12.11 19.94
CA GLU A 76 1.84 13.09 19.34
C GLU A 76 2.78 13.70 20.40
N ASP A 77 2.29 13.85 21.63
CA ASP A 77 3.07 14.33 22.78
C ASP A 77 4.28 13.44 23.12
N GLU A 78 4.16 12.12 22.97
CA GLU A 78 5.27 11.19 23.25
C GLU A 78 6.39 11.35 22.22
N SER A 79 6.03 11.62 20.95
CA SER A 79 6.98 11.86 19.88
C SER A 79 7.78 13.14 20.11
N ALA A 80 7.11 14.24 20.49
CA ALA A 80 7.76 15.50 20.82
C ALA A 80 8.70 15.38 22.02
N ARG A 81 8.27 14.66 23.07
CA ARG A 81 9.10 14.37 24.25
C ARG A 81 10.32 13.53 23.90
N PHE A 82 10.16 12.52 23.06
CA PHE A 82 11.26 11.68 22.62
C PHE A 82 12.35 12.50 21.91
N VAL A 83 11.96 13.39 20.98
CA VAL A 83 12.91 14.26 20.29
C VAL A 83 13.59 15.23 21.26
N ALA A 84 12.85 15.85 22.16
CA ALA A 84 13.42 16.73 23.18
C ALA A 84 14.48 16.00 24.03
N LEU A 85 14.19 14.75 24.43
CA LEU A 85 15.14 13.90 25.13
C LEU A 85 16.40 13.62 24.29
N GLN A 86 16.27 13.38 22.99
CA GLN A 86 17.43 13.18 22.11
C GLN A 86 18.30 14.43 22.00
N ILE A 87 17.68 15.62 21.88
CA ILE A 87 18.40 16.90 21.86
C ILE A 87 19.19 17.10 23.16
N GLU A 88 18.57 16.83 24.30
CA GLU A 88 19.24 16.92 25.61
C GLU A 88 20.35 15.87 25.76
N LEU A 89 20.14 14.64 25.28
CA LEU A 89 21.16 13.58 25.30
C LEU A 89 22.39 13.96 24.49
N ILE A 90 22.22 14.55 23.30
CA ILE A 90 23.34 15.03 22.45
C ILE A 90 24.16 16.10 23.18
N ARG A 91 23.51 16.99 23.93
CA ARG A 91 24.18 18.05 24.70
C ARG A 91 24.72 17.57 26.05
N SER A 92 24.38 16.35 26.45
CA SER A 92 24.76 15.83 27.76
C SER A 92 26.27 15.55 27.83
N PRO A 93 26.87 15.62 29.04
CA PRO A 93 28.27 15.24 29.23
C PRO A 93 28.59 13.82 28.82
N LEU A 94 27.61 12.90 28.79
CA LEU A 94 27.80 11.52 28.36
C LEU A 94 28.27 11.44 26.90
N VAL A 95 27.72 12.29 26.03
CA VAL A 95 28.09 12.37 24.61
C VAL A 95 29.29 13.30 24.41
N LEU A 96 29.35 14.44 25.13
CA LEU A 96 30.38 15.45 24.88
C LEU A 96 31.73 15.13 25.54
N SER A 97 31.78 14.32 26.60
CA SER A 97 33.05 14.01 27.28
C SER A 97 34.01 13.15 26.44
N PRO A 98 33.55 12.06 25.77
CA PRO A 98 34.41 11.30 24.86
C PRO A 98 34.94 12.17 23.70
N VAL A 99 34.09 13.07 23.19
CA VAL A 99 34.46 14.01 22.12
C VAL A 99 35.55 14.98 22.57
N ALA A 100 35.45 15.50 23.79
CA ALA A 100 36.48 16.38 24.36
C ALA A 100 37.83 15.67 24.55
N GLN A 101 37.83 14.34 24.68
CA GLN A 101 39.03 13.51 24.85
C GLN A 101 39.60 13.03 23.51
N ASP A 102 38.86 13.18 22.41
CA ASP A 102 39.34 12.81 21.07
C ASP A 102 40.56 13.66 20.67
N ALA A 103 41.61 13.00 20.18
CA ALA A 103 42.89 13.66 19.86
C ALA A 103 42.81 14.60 18.64
N ALA A 104 41.91 14.35 17.68
CA ALA A 104 41.69 15.25 16.55
C ALA A 104 40.93 16.49 17.02
N VAL A 105 39.84 16.31 17.75
CA VAL A 105 39.03 17.41 18.31
C VAL A 105 39.85 18.24 19.30
N GLY A 106 40.59 17.60 20.20
CA GLY A 106 41.45 18.28 21.18
C GLY A 106 42.48 19.21 20.54
N ARG A 107 43.10 18.80 19.42
CA ARG A 107 44.04 19.67 18.68
C ARG A 107 43.37 20.92 18.13
N HIS A 108 42.15 20.77 17.59
CA HIS A 108 41.37 21.91 17.11
C HIS A 108 40.97 22.84 18.25
N LEU A 109 40.53 22.30 19.39
CA LEU A 109 40.14 23.09 20.56
C LEU A 109 41.32 23.86 21.17
N VAL A 110 42.51 23.25 21.21
CA VAL A 110 43.75 23.94 21.63
C VAL A 110 44.11 25.06 20.65
N THR A 111 43.97 24.82 19.35
CA THR A 111 44.22 25.85 18.31
C THR A 111 43.25 27.03 18.44
N LEU A 112 42.02 26.77 18.88
CA LEU A 112 41.01 27.79 19.19
C LEU A 112 41.24 28.49 20.53
N GLY A 113 42.23 28.08 21.34
CA GLY A 113 42.53 28.67 22.65
C GLY A 113 41.48 28.37 23.72
N VAL A 114 40.78 27.23 23.61
CA VAL A 114 39.72 26.84 24.55
C VAL A 114 40.33 26.12 25.76
N ASN A 115 40.22 26.72 26.95
CA ASN A 115 40.73 26.13 28.19
C ASN A 115 39.80 25.04 28.78
N GLU A 116 38.49 25.15 28.54
CA GLU A 116 37.47 24.24 29.07
C GLU A 116 36.69 23.61 27.90
N PRO A 117 37.22 22.54 27.27
CA PRO A 117 36.64 21.88 26.11
C PRO A 117 35.16 21.52 26.26
N LEU A 118 34.78 20.95 27.41
CA LEU A 118 33.44 20.45 27.64
C LEU A 118 32.39 21.59 27.72
N GLU A 119 32.70 22.66 28.44
CA GLU A 119 31.81 23.84 28.55
C GLU A 119 31.72 24.61 27.22
N TRP A 120 32.79 24.58 26.43
CA TRP A 120 32.75 25.15 25.09
C TRP A 120 31.89 24.30 24.15
N LEU A 121 32.09 22.97 24.13
CA LEU A 121 31.31 22.05 23.29
C LEU A 121 29.82 22.13 23.61
N SER A 122 29.43 22.18 24.88
CA SER A 122 28.02 22.28 25.27
C SER A 122 27.33 23.57 24.80
N ARG A 123 28.09 24.66 24.61
CA ARG A 123 27.59 25.93 24.09
C ARG A 123 27.65 26.03 22.56
N SER A 124 28.69 25.46 21.95
CA SER A 124 28.95 25.56 20.51
C SER A 124 28.18 24.53 19.69
N VAL A 125 27.92 23.35 20.24
CA VAL A 125 27.15 22.29 19.57
C VAL A 125 25.66 22.60 19.69
N GLN A 126 25.03 22.79 18.54
CA GLN A 126 23.60 22.99 18.41
C GLN A 126 22.96 21.68 17.95
N ALA A 127 21.87 21.30 18.60
CA ALA A 127 21.03 20.18 18.17
C ALA A 127 19.57 20.66 18.11
N GLY A 128 18.85 20.31 17.04
CA GLY A 128 17.46 20.71 16.82
C GLY A 128 16.82 20.02 15.61
N LEU A 129 15.49 20.07 15.54
CA LEU A 129 14.74 19.57 14.37
C LEU A 129 14.85 20.55 13.20
N VAL A 130 14.91 19.99 11.98
CA VAL A 130 14.85 20.76 10.74
C VAL A 130 13.39 20.97 10.35
N GLY A 131 12.81 22.10 10.75
CA GLY A 131 11.40 22.41 10.51
C GLY A 131 10.47 21.44 11.25
N GLU A 132 9.43 20.95 10.56
CA GLU A 132 8.48 19.94 11.07
C GLU A 132 8.85 18.51 10.62
N SER A 133 10.09 18.30 10.17
CA SER A 133 10.52 17.01 9.63
C SER A 133 11.04 16.06 10.71
N GLU A 134 11.14 14.77 10.36
CA GLU A 134 11.81 13.72 11.13
C GLU A 134 13.34 13.83 11.12
N LEU A 135 13.89 14.99 10.75
CA LEU A 135 15.32 15.20 10.63
C LEU A 135 15.83 16.00 11.83
N LEU A 136 16.73 15.38 12.57
CA LEU A 136 17.48 15.99 13.65
C LEU A 136 18.83 16.45 13.11
N GLU A 137 19.12 17.74 13.22
CA GLU A 137 20.40 18.34 12.85
C GLU A 137 21.28 18.49 14.09
N ILE A 138 22.52 18.02 13.98
CA ILE A 138 23.62 18.36 14.89
C ILE A 138 24.57 19.28 14.13
N ALA A 139 24.79 20.49 14.63
CA ALA A 139 25.62 21.49 13.97
C ALA A 139 26.61 22.14 14.94
N CYS A 140 27.76 22.57 14.40
CA CYS A 140 28.76 23.35 15.14
C CYS A 140 29.29 24.46 14.23
N GLU A 141 29.48 25.65 14.82
CA GLU A 141 30.13 26.79 14.15
C GLU A 141 31.59 26.91 14.62
N SER A 142 32.52 27.06 13.69
CA SER A 142 33.94 27.29 13.99
C SER A 142 34.59 28.21 12.95
N PRO A 143 35.62 29.01 13.33
CA PRO A 143 36.43 29.76 12.37
C PRO A 143 37.21 28.87 11.38
N ASN A 144 37.43 27.59 11.72
CA ASN A 144 38.06 26.61 10.85
C ASN A 144 37.03 25.58 10.35
N ALA A 145 36.91 25.43 9.04
CA ALA A 145 36.04 24.48 8.37
C ALA A 145 36.30 23.02 8.79
N GLU A 146 37.57 22.62 8.87
CA GLU A 146 37.96 21.25 9.26
C GLU A 146 37.62 20.99 10.72
N ALA A 147 37.91 21.95 11.61
CA ALA A 147 37.56 21.83 13.01
C ALA A 147 36.05 21.66 13.22
N ALA A 148 35.23 22.45 12.52
CA ALA A 148 33.77 22.30 12.60
C ALA A 148 33.33 20.90 12.16
N LYS A 149 33.89 20.40 11.05
CA LYS A 149 33.58 19.08 10.51
C LYS A 149 33.91 17.98 11.52
N ASP A 150 35.16 17.94 11.98
CA ASP A 150 35.68 16.91 12.87
C ASP A 150 34.92 16.89 14.21
N ILE A 151 34.57 18.07 14.75
CA ILE A 151 33.76 18.17 15.97
C ILE A 151 32.37 17.56 15.76
N VAL A 152 31.67 17.92 14.69
CA VAL A 152 30.31 17.42 14.44
C VAL A 152 30.31 15.92 14.17
N GLU A 153 31.30 15.39 13.44
CA GLU A 153 31.44 13.95 13.20
C GLU A 153 31.73 13.20 14.49
N ALA A 154 32.65 13.68 15.32
CA ALA A 154 32.94 13.05 16.61
C ALA A 154 31.72 13.06 17.55
N VAL A 155 30.96 14.17 17.59
CA VAL A 155 29.71 14.25 18.37
C VAL A 155 28.67 13.28 17.84
N ALA A 156 28.49 13.22 16.52
CA ALA A 156 27.57 12.30 15.87
C ALA A 156 27.88 10.83 16.21
N ASP A 157 29.16 10.46 16.16
CA ASP A 157 29.60 9.09 16.45
C ASP A 157 29.47 8.75 17.94
N SER A 158 29.88 9.66 18.83
CA SER A 158 29.72 9.46 20.28
C SER A 158 28.25 9.39 20.69
N TYR A 159 27.37 10.15 20.04
CA TYR A 159 25.92 10.08 20.26
C TYR A 159 25.35 8.72 19.83
N MET A 160 25.70 8.24 18.63
CA MET A 160 25.24 6.95 18.14
C MET A 160 25.69 5.80 19.04
N LEU A 161 26.92 5.86 19.55
CA LEU A 161 27.43 4.88 20.50
C LEU A 161 26.65 4.91 21.82
N ALA A 162 26.46 6.09 22.42
CA ALA A 162 25.69 6.24 23.66
C ALA A 162 24.23 5.80 23.50
N TYR A 163 23.61 6.12 22.36
CA TYR A 163 22.24 5.71 22.04
C TYR A 163 22.10 4.19 21.89
N GLN A 164 23.05 3.53 21.23
CA GLN A 164 23.07 2.08 21.08
C GLN A 164 23.22 1.40 22.43
N GLU A 165 24.15 1.86 23.27
CA GLU A 165 24.40 1.28 24.59
C GLU A 165 23.18 1.39 25.52
N ASP A 166 22.56 2.57 25.62
CA ASP A 166 21.35 2.79 26.42
C ASP A 166 20.18 1.94 25.90
N THR A 167 19.97 1.91 24.58
CA THR A 167 18.91 1.12 23.96
C THR A 167 19.12 -0.38 24.22
N ASP A 168 20.34 -0.90 24.03
CA ASP A 168 20.66 -2.31 24.22
C ASP A 168 20.58 -2.71 25.70
N GLN A 169 21.01 -1.82 26.61
CA GLN A 169 20.88 -2.06 28.05
C GLN A 169 19.40 -2.10 28.47
N TYR A 170 18.60 -1.12 28.05
CA TYR A 170 17.16 -1.09 28.30
C TYR A 170 16.49 -2.35 27.73
N ARG A 171 16.79 -2.71 26.48
CA ARG A 171 16.20 -3.90 25.81
C ARG A 171 16.56 -5.18 26.55
N ARG A 172 17.84 -5.38 26.94
CA ARG A 172 18.28 -6.53 27.75
C ARG A 172 17.55 -6.61 29.09
N ASN A 173 17.37 -5.48 29.78
CA ASN A 173 16.64 -5.44 31.05
C ASN A 173 15.16 -5.81 30.88
N VAL A 174 14.49 -5.30 29.85
CA VAL A 174 13.09 -5.64 29.55
C VAL A 174 12.94 -7.10 29.17
N ILE A 175 13.83 -7.64 28.33
CA ILE A 175 13.84 -9.06 27.94
C ILE A 175 14.01 -9.93 29.18
N LYS A 176 14.97 -9.61 30.05
CA LYS A 176 15.20 -10.33 31.30
C LYS A 176 13.95 -10.32 32.21
N LEU A 177 13.34 -9.14 32.39
CA LEU A 177 12.13 -9.01 33.21
C LEU A 177 10.96 -9.84 32.63
N LEU A 178 10.76 -9.80 31.31
CA LEU A 178 9.72 -10.59 30.65
C LEU A 178 9.99 -12.09 30.69
N GLU A 179 11.25 -12.52 30.65
CA GLU A 179 11.62 -13.91 30.82
C GLU A 179 11.34 -14.40 32.24
N GLU A 180 11.68 -13.61 33.25
CA GLU A 180 11.34 -13.88 34.65
C GLU A 180 9.81 -13.98 34.85
N GLU A 181 9.06 -13.04 34.29
CA GLU A 181 7.59 -13.02 34.41
C GLU A 181 6.93 -14.15 33.59
N LYS A 182 7.45 -14.47 32.41
CA LYS A 182 7.02 -15.64 31.62
C LYS A 182 7.20 -16.92 32.42
N ASN A 183 8.36 -17.11 33.04
CA ASN A 183 8.64 -18.30 33.85
C ASN A 183 7.73 -18.38 35.08
N ARG A 184 7.45 -17.24 35.73
CA ARG A 184 6.47 -17.16 36.82
C ARG A 184 5.06 -17.53 36.36
N ALA A 185 4.60 -16.96 35.25
CA ALA A 185 3.29 -17.25 34.67
C ALA A 185 3.17 -18.72 34.24
N ALA A 186 4.23 -19.30 33.66
CA ALA A 186 4.27 -20.73 33.32
C ALA A 186 4.09 -21.62 34.55
N GLN A 187 4.79 -21.32 35.65
CA GLN A 187 4.61 -22.05 36.92
C GLN A 187 3.20 -21.90 37.49
N GLN A 188 2.57 -20.73 37.34
CA GLN A 188 1.17 -20.52 37.77
C GLN A 188 0.21 -21.36 36.92
N VAL A 189 0.39 -21.37 35.60
CA VAL A 189 -0.39 -22.22 34.68
C VAL A 189 -0.24 -23.70 35.06
N ASP A 190 0.97 -24.18 35.33
CA ASP A 190 1.20 -25.57 35.71
C ASP A 190 0.52 -25.92 37.05
N ARG A 191 0.58 -25.03 38.04
CA ARG A 191 -0.15 -25.20 39.31
C ARG A 191 -1.67 -25.23 39.09
N ARG A 192 -2.20 -24.31 38.29
CA ARG A 192 -3.64 -24.27 37.96
C ARG A 192 -4.10 -25.50 37.18
N ARG A 193 -3.27 -26.02 36.28
CA ARG A 193 -3.54 -27.30 35.60
C ARG A 193 -3.63 -28.46 36.59
N GLU A 194 -2.73 -28.50 37.57
CA GLU A 194 -2.77 -29.50 38.63
C GLU A 194 -4.04 -29.36 39.50
N ASP A 195 -4.43 -28.12 39.85
CA ASP A 195 -5.66 -27.85 40.59
C ASP A 195 -6.91 -28.33 39.83
N VAL A 196 -7.02 -27.97 38.54
CA VAL A 196 -8.11 -28.41 37.66
C VAL A 196 -8.12 -29.93 37.53
N ARG A 197 -6.93 -30.56 37.43
CA ARG A 197 -6.81 -32.01 37.37
C ARG A 197 -7.38 -32.67 38.62
N MET A 198 -6.94 -32.22 39.79
CA MET A 198 -7.41 -32.75 41.08
C MET A 198 -8.92 -32.54 41.27
N GLN A 199 -9.44 -31.36 40.95
CA GLN A 199 -10.87 -31.08 41.06
C GLN A 199 -11.72 -31.92 40.10
N SER A 200 -11.26 -32.09 38.86
CA SER A 200 -11.96 -32.90 37.87
C SER A 200 -11.93 -34.38 38.23
N GLU A 201 -10.82 -34.89 38.77
CA GLU A 201 -10.73 -36.27 39.29
C GLU A 201 -11.66 -36.48 40.48
N LEU A 202 -11.75 -35.53 41.41
CA LEU A 202 -12.67 -35.59 42.56
C LEU A 202 -14.14 -35.53 42.14
N THR A 203 -14.50 -34.71 41.15
CA THR A 203 -15.89 -34.52 40.72
C THR A 203 -16.35 -35.61 39.74
N THR A 204 -15.54 -35.92 38.74
CA THR A 204 -15.94 -36.76 37.60
C THR A 204 -15.28 -38.13 37.59
N GLY A 205 -14.23 -38.34 38.39
CA GLY A 205 -13.42 -39.56 38.36
C GLY A 205 -12.55 -39.69 37.09
N VAL A 206 -12.50 -38.65 36.24
CA VAL A 206 -11.77 -38.65 34.97
C VAL A 206 -10.82 -37.47 34.94
N ASN A 207 -9.57 -37.70 34.51
CA ASN A 207 -8.58 -36.64 34.34
C ASN A 207 -8.83 -35.90 33.02
N PRO A 208 -9.06 -34.57 33.03
CA PRO A 208 -9.43 -33.79 31.86
C PRO A 208 -8.25 -33.57 30.89
N PHE A 209 -7.01 -33.78 31.34
CA PHE A 209 -5.79 -33.56 30.56
C PHE A 209 -5.18 -34.85 29.99
N VAL A 210 -5.80 -36.03 30.18
CA VAL A 210 -5.40 -37.24 29.45
C VAL A 210 -5.89 -37.08 28.02
N VAL A 211 -5.00 -36.53 27.19
CA VAL A 211 -5.15 -36.28 25.75
C VAL A 211 -5.72 -37.53 25.10
N GLY A 212 -6.99 -37.46 24.74
CA GLY A 212 -7.75 -38.58 24.20
C GLY A 212 -9.25 -38.34 24.28
N GLY A 213 -9.81 -38.15 25.47
CA GLY A 213 -11.27 -38.15 25.63
C GLY A 213 -11.99 -36.87 25.16
N ALA A 214 -11.52 -35.70 25.58
CA ALA A 214 -12.19 -34.42 25.30
C ALA A 214 -11.83 -33.86 23.92
N ASP A 215 -10.56 -33.94 23.52
CA ASP A 215 -10.10 -33.48 22.20
C ASP A 215 -10.67 -34.35 21.06
N GLN A 216 -10.83 -35.67 21.25
CA GLN A 216 -11.48 -36.50 20.24
C GLN A 216 -12.95 -36.14 20.08
N ALA A 217 -13.67 -35.94 21.19
CA ALA A 217 -15.07 -35.59 21.14
C ALA A 217 -15.31 -34.19 20.56
N GLN A 218 -14.48 -33.21 20.92
CA GLN A 218 -14.55 -31.87 20.33
C GLN A 218 -14.12 -31.87 18.85
N ALA A 219 -13.09 -32.64 18.47
CA ALA A 219 -12.70 -32.83 17.08
C ALA A 219 -13.79 -33.53 16.26
N GLU A 220 -14.51 -34.48 16.86
CA GLU A 220 -15.66 -35.15 16.26
C GLU A 220 -16.81 -34.16 16.03
N ILE A 221 -17.17 -33.36 17.04
CA ILE A 221 -18.16 -32.28 16.91
C ILE A 221 -17.75 -31.28 15.82
N ASP A 222 -16.48 -30.87 15.77
CA ASP A 222 -15.96 -29.95 14.77
C ASP A 222 -15.97 -30.54 13.36
N ASN A 223 -15.67 -31.84 13.22
CA ASN A 223 -15.80 -32.58 11.96
C ASN A 223 -17.26 -32.61 11.48
N TYR A 224 -18.22 -32.86 12.37
CA TYR A 224 -19.65 -32.78 12.05
C TYR A 224 -20.10 -31.36 11.69
N ARG A 225 -19.58 -30.31 12.35
CA ARG A 225 -19.87 -28.91 11.97
C ARG A 225 -19.29 -28.55 10.61
N ARG A 226 -18.12 -29.07 10.26
CA ARG A 226 -17.52 -28.89 8.92
C ARG A 226 -18.36 -29.59 7.85
N SER A 227 -18.80 -30.82 8.09
CA SER A 227 -19.65 -31.56 7.15
C SER A 227 -21.02 -30.88 6.99
N GLU A 228 -21.61 -30.33 8.06
CA GLU A 228 -22.85 -29.55 7.98
C GLU A 228 -22.68 -28.31 7.07
N LYS A 229 -21.59 -27.57 7.22
CA LYS A 229 -21.28 -26.39 6.37
C LYS A 229 -21.11 -26.78 4.90
N GLN A 230 -20.42 -27.89 4.65
CA GLN A 230 -20.20 -28.40 3.29
C GLN A 230 -21.49 -28.88 2.64
N LEU A 231 -22.35 -29.59 3.38
CA LEU A 231 -23.67 -30.01 2.91
C LEU A 231 -24.59 -28.81 2.62
N LYS A 232 -24.58 -27.78 3.48
CA LYS A 232 -25.31 -26.51 3.21
C LYS A 232 -24.82 -25.83 1.94
N LYS A 233 -23.50 -25.78 1.72
CA LYS A 233 -22.90 -25.22 0.49
C LYS A 233 -23.32 -26.05 -0.75
N ALA A 234 -23.30 -27.38 -0.65
CA ALA A 234 -23.72 -28.27 -1.72
C ALA A 234 -25.20 -28.10 -2.06
N LEU A 235 -26.07 -28.00 -1.04
CA LEU A 235 -27.50 -27.72 -1.23
C LEU A 235 -27.75 -26.36 -1.90
N LEU A 236 -26.99 -25.33 -1.54
CA LEU A 236 -27.08 -24.02 -2.19
C LEU A 236 -26.73 -24.12 -3.67
N TYR A 237 -25.62 -24.79 -4.02
CA TYR A 237 -25.23 -24.95 -5.42
C TYR A 237 -26.21 -25.79 -6.22
N LEU A 238 -26.72 -26.89 -5.65
CA LEU A 238 -27.74 -27.73 -6.29
C LEU A 238 -29.05 -26.95 -6.47
N GLY A 239 -29.43 -26.11 -5.51
CA GLY A 239 -30.59 -25.21 -5.63
C GLY A 239 -30.45 -24.22 -6.77
N ILE A 240 -29.29 -23.55 -6.88
CA ILE A 240 -29.00 -22.63 -8.00
C ILE A 240 -29.00 -23.38 -9.33
N ALA A 241 -28.41 -24.58 -9.39
CA ALA A 241 -28.39 -25.42 -10.59
C ALA A 241 -29.81 -25.78 -11.04
N LEU A 242 -30.65 -26.17 -10.07
CA LEU A 242 -32.04 -26.57 -10.30
C LEU A 242 -32.89 -25.37 -10.74
N ASP A 243 -32.71 -24.20 -10.13
CA ASP A 243 -33.40 -22.97 -10.53
C ASP A 243 -32.93 -22.48 -11.90
N SER A 244 -31.64 -22.58 -12.22
CA SER A 244 -31.09 -22.25 -13.54
C SER A 244 -31.63 -23.21 -14.61
N ALA A 245 -31.66 -24.51 -14.33
CA ALA A 245 -32.22 -25.51 -15.23
C ALA A 245 -33.73 -25.29 -15.44
N ARG A 246 -34.47 -24.98 -14.38
CA ARG A 246 -35.90 -24.63 -14.43
C ARG A 246 -36.17 -23.34 -15.20
N SER A 247 -35.35 -22.32 -15.01
CA SER A 247 -35.43 -21.05 -15.74
C SER A 247 -35.05 -21.22 -17.21
N GLY A 248 -34.08 -22.09 -17.51
CA GLY A 248 -33.76 -22.57 -18.85
C GLY A 248 -35.00 -23.18 -19.48
N LEU A 249 -35.57 -24.22 -18.86
CA LEU A 249 -36.81 -24.86 -19.29
C LEU A 249 -37.96 -23.87 -19.53
N HIS A 250 -38.17 -22.91 -18.63
CA HIS A 250 -39.23 -21.91 -18.75
C HIS A 250 -39.02 -20.93 -19.91
N ARG A 251 -37.81 -20.38 -20.08
CA ARG A 251 -37.46 -19.53 -21.24
C ARG A 251 -37.55 -20.27 -22.56
N MET A 252 -37.37 -21.58 -22.51
CA MET A 252 -37.46 -22.48 -23.66
C MET A 252 -38.91 -22.73 -24.04
N ALA A 253 -39.78 -22.94 -23.05
CA ALA A 253 -41.23 -23.00 -23.25
C ALA A 253 -41.79 -21.72 -23.89
N LEU A 254 -41.39 -20.55 -23.39
CA LEU A 254 -41.85 -19.26 -23.91
C LEU A 254 -41.44 -19.00 -25.36
N ARG A 255 -40.23 -19.41 -25.75
CA ARG A 255 -39.75 -19.29 -27.15
C ARG A 255 -40.54 -20.14 -28.15
N HIS A 256 -41.25 -21.16 -27.67
CA HIS A 256 -42.15 -21.98 -28.50
C HIS A 256 -43.59 -21.48 -28.56
N GLY A 257 -43.88 -20.30 -28.03
CA GLY A 257 -45.21 -19.71 -28.09
C GLY A 257 -46.21 -20.32 -27.10
N LEU A 258 -45.73 -21.03 -26.08
CA LEU A 258 -46.55 -21.45 -24.95
C LEU A 258 -46.85 -20.21 -24.09
N LYS A 259 -48.12 -19.83 -23.97
CA LYS A 259 -48.55 -18.65 -23.20
C LYS A 259 -48.39 -18.90 -21.69
N ASP A 260 -47.94 -17.88 -20.96
CA ASP A 260 -47.59 -17.94 -19.53
C ASP A 260 -48.73 -18.43 -18.60
N GLU A 261 -50.01 -18.26 -18.98
CA GLU A 261 -51.15 -18.50 -18.09
C GLU A 261 -51.66 -19.96 -18.05
N GLU A 262 -51.14 -20.85 -18.90
CA GLU A 262 -51.54 -22.28 -18.94
C GLU A 262 -50.38 -23.27 -18.71
N PHE A 263 -49.17 -22.78 -18.41
CA PHE A 263 -47.98 -23.62 -18.40
C PHE A 263 -47.78 -24.38 -17.07
N THR A 264 -48.52 -25.48 -16.89
CA THR A 264 -48.01 -26.66 -16.16
C THR A 264 -47.45 -27.62 -17.21
N PRO A 265 -46.13 -27.78 -17.31
CA PRO A 265 -45.54 -28.48 -18.42
C PRO A 265 -45.94 -29.96 -18.36
N THR A 266 -46.65 -30.44 -19.38
CA THR A 266 -46.89 -31.88 -19.54
C THR A 266 -45.59 -32.56 -19.99
N PRO A 267 -45.32 -33.80 -19.55
CA PRO A 267 -44.09 -34.54 -19.85
C PRO A 267 -43.69 -34.55 -21.33
N GLU A 268 -44.64 -34.47 -22.27
CA GLU A 268 -44.37 -34.47 -23.72
C GLU A 268 -43.96 -33.08 -24.30
N GLN A 269 -44.08 -31.99 -23.54
CA GLN A 269 -43.87 -30.61 -24.04
C GLN A 269 -42.58 -29.95 -23.50
N ILE A 270 -42.32 -30.12 -22.21
CA ILE A 270 -41.47 -31.22 -21.72
C ILE A 270 -40.64 -32.08 -22.66
N GLU A 271 -40.54 -31.85 -23.97
CA GLU A 271 -40.18 -32.84 -25.00
C GLU A 271 -39.09 -32.46 -25.99
N ASN A 272 -38.94 -31.14 -26.17
CA ASN A 272 -38.67 -30.64 -27.51
C ASN A 272 -37.59 -29.56 -27.64
N TYR A 273 -36.94 -29.12 -26.56
CA TYR A 273 -36.00 -27.99 -26.69
C TYR A 273 -34.65 -27.96 -25.98
N VAL A 274 -34.34 -28.74 -24.94
CA VAL A 274 -33.24 -28.41 -23.98
C VAL A 274 -31.80 -28.59 -24.49
N ALA A 275 -31.58 -28.65 -25.79
CA ALA A 275 -30.26 -28.96 -26.38
C ALA A 275 -29.15 -27.89 -26.26
N HIS A 276 -29.28 -26.77 -25.53
CA HIS A 276 -28.31 -25.65 -25.67
C HIS A 276 -27.81 -24.94 -24.39
N ASP A 277 -27.81 -25.54 -23.19
CA ASP A 277 -27.22 -24.88 -21.99
C ASP A 277 -25.96 -25.58 -21.45
N TYR A 278 -24.79 -25.14 -21.93
CA TYR A 278 -23.45 -25.60 -21.55
C TYR A 278 -23.09 -25.27 -20.08
N ALA A 279 -23.75 -24.27 -19.47
CA ALA A 279 -23.40 -23.79 -18.13
C ALA A 279 -23.86 -24.74 -17.02
N ALA A 280 -24.99 -25.44 -17.21
CA ALA A 280 -25.49 -26.40 -16.23
C ALA A 280 -24.59 -27.65 -16.12
N VAL A 281 -23.97 -28.05 -17.23
CA VAL A 281 -23.09 -29.23 -17.29
C VAL A 281 -21.77 -28.98 -16.54
N GLU A 282 -21.17 -27.80 -16.69
CA GLU A 282 -19.89 -27.48 -16.03
C GLU A 282 -20.08 -27.26 -14.51
N LEU A 283 -21.21 -26.68 -14.10
CA LEU A 283 -21.56 -26.54 -12.68
C LEU A 283 -21.73 -27.91 -12.00
N THR A 284 -22.39 -28.86 -12.68
CA THR A 284 -22.57 -30.23 -12.19
C THR A 284 -21.22 -30.97 -12.09
N ARG A 285 -20.29 -30.70 -13.00
CA ARG A 285 -18.91 -31.21 -12.96
C ARG A 285 -18.13 -30.69 -11.76
N GLN A 286 -18.30 -29.42 -11.42
CA GLN A 286 -17.61 -28.76 -10.32
C GLN A 286 -18.13 -29.24 -8.96
N ILE A 287 -19.46 -29.37 -8.80
CA ILE A 287 -20.10 -29.96 -7.61
C ILE A 287 -19.60 -31.40 -7.39
N ARG A 288 -19.52 -32.20 -8.46
CA ARG A 288 -19.01 -33.58 -8.40
C ARG A 288 -17.55 -33.66 -7.97
N LYS A 289 -16.69 -32.74 -8.42
CA LYS A 289 -15.27 -32.69 -8.05
C LYS A 289 -15.09 -32.32 -6.57
N GLU A 290 -15.85 -31.36 -6.05
CA GLU A 290 -15.84 -31.03 -4.61
C GLU A 290 -16.36 -32.21 -3.76
N PHE A 291 -17.38 -32.93 -4.24
CA PHE A 291 -17.91 -34.11 -3.53
C PHE A 291 -16.89 -35.26 -3.45
N GLN A 292 -16.07 -35.47 -4.49
CA GLN A 292 -15.00 -36.47 -4.48
C GLN A 292 -13.86 -36.11 -3.51
N THR A 293 -13.59 -34.82 -3.29
CA THR A 293 -12.56 -34.38 -2.32
C THR A 293 -13.00 -34.54 -0.86
N LEU A 294 -14.31 -34.67 -0.60
CA LEU A 294 -14.86 -34.96 0.73
C LEU A 294 -14.72 -36.44 1.13
N LYS A 295 -14.28 -37.29 0.20
CA LYS A 295 -14.27 -38.75 0.32
C LYS A 295 -12.98 -39.34 0.91
N ARG A 296 -12.46 -38.78 2.01
CA ARG A 296 -11.48 -39.46 2.85
C ARG A 296 -11.69 -39.17 4.33
N PRO A 297 -12.34 -40.10 5.04
CA PRO A 297 -11.86 -40.55 6.33
C PRO A 297 -11.30 -41.96 6.17
N ASP A 298 -10.07 -42.18 6.65
CA ASP A 298 -9.61 -43.53 6.97
C ASP A 298 -10.57 -44.09 8.04
N ALA A 299 -11.41 -45.05 7.67
CA ALA A 299 -12.33 -45.71 8.58
C ALA A 299 -12.62 -47.13 8.10
N ASP A 300 -11.89 -48.09 8.68
CA ASP A 300 -12.19 -49.52 8.62
C ASP A 300 -13.43 -49.90 9.48
N ASP A 301 -14.08 -48.96 10.17
CA ASP A 301 -15.14 -49.27 11.16
C ASP A 301 -16.39 -48.38 11.02
N ALA A 302 -17.18 -48.55 9.95
CA ALA A 302 -18.59 -48.13 9.96
C ALA A 302 -19.43 -48.94 8.94
N PRO A 303 -20.37 -49.81 9.37
CA PRO A 303 -21.05 -50.78 8.49
C PRO A 303 -22.20 -50.20 7.65
N THR A 304 -22.49 -48.91 7.73
CA THR A 304 -23.68 -48.30 7.08
C THR A 304 -23.37 -47.44 5.86
N ALA A 305 -22.12 -47.00 5.64
CA ALA A 305 -21.73 -46.14 4.51
C ALA A 305 -21.59 -46.91 3.18
N GLY A 306 -21.19 -48.19 3.22
CA GLY A 306 -20.84 -48.95 2.00
C GLY A 306 -22.01 -49.35 1.10
N ARG A 307 -23.28 -49.26 1.55
CA ARG A 307 -24.45 -49.64 0.74
C ARG A 307 -24.96 -48.53 -0.19
N LEU A 308 -24.71 -47.27 0.14
CA LEU A 308 -25.06 -46.11 -0.71
C LEU A 308 -23.95 -45.82 -1.74
N GLU A 309 -22.76 -46.40 -1.58
CA GLU A 309 -21.61 -46.22 -2.48
C GLU A 309 -21.66 -47.07 -3.76
N GLY A 310 -22.41 -48.16 -3.83
CA GLY A 310 -22.45 -48.97 -5.05
C GLY A 310 -23.25 -48.32 -6.17
N THR A 311 -24.48 -47.91 -5.86
CA THR A 311 -25.45 -47.45 -6.85
C THR A 311 -25.12 -46.07 -7.41
N LEU A 312 -24.65 -45.15 -6.56
CA LEU A 312 -24.34 -43.77 -6.95
C LEU A 312 -23.16 -43.67 -7.93
N TRP A 313 -22.22 -44.62 -7.90
CA TRP A 313 -21.05 -44.60 -8.78
C TRP A 313 -21.31 -45.22 -10.15
N ASP A 314 -22.16 -46.25 -10.20
CA ASP A 314 -22.62 -46.83 -11.46
C ASP A 314 -23.50 -45.84 -12.24
N ASP A 315 -24.36 -45.09 -11.54
CA ASP A 315 -25.19 -44.04 -12.15
C ASP A 315 -24.34 -42.89 -12.73
N VAL A 316 -23.27 -42.49 -12.02
CA VAL A 316 -22.33 -41.45 -12.49
C VAL A 316 -21.52 -41.89 -13.71
N ALA A 317 -21.11 -43.15 -13.76
CA ALA A 317 -20.38 -43.71 -14.91
C ALA A 317 -21.27 -43.89 -16.13
N HIS A 318 -22.56 -44.18 -15.93
CA HIS A 318 -23.57 -44.24 -16.99
C HIS A 318 -23.81 -42.86 -17.62
N LEU A 319 -23.97 -41.82 -16.80
CA LEU A 319 -24.20 -40.46 -17.28
C LEU A 319 -23.01 -39.81 -17.98
N LYS A 320 -21.77 -40.14 -17.56
CA LYS A 320 -20.58 -39.71 -18.30
C LYS A 320 -20.60 -40.20 -19.74
N ARG A 321 -21.06 -41.44 -19.95
CA ARG A 321 -21.16 -42.05 -21.30
C ARG A 321 -22.26 -41.41 -22.13
N GLN A 322 -23.42 -41.13 -21.52
CA GLN A 322 -24.52 -40.43 -22.19
C GLN A 322 -24.16 -39.00 -22.58
N LEU A 323 -23.47 -38.26 -21.70
CA LEU A 323 -23.06 -36.88 -21.95
C LEU A 323 -21.97 -36.77 -23.02
N SER A 324 -21.00 -37.69 -23.05
CA SER A 324 -20.00 -37.73 -24.12
C SER A 324 -20.62 -38.06 -25.48
N ALA A 325 -21.64 -38.93 -25.51
CA ALA A 325 -22.37 -39.24 -26.72
C ALA A 325 -23.17 -38.03 -27.23
N ALA A 326 -23.90 -37.33 -26.35
CA ALA A 326 -24.63 -36.12 -26.70
C ALA A 326 -23.72 -34.99 -27.22
N ARG A 327 -22.51 -34.86 -26.66
CA ARG A 327 -21.50 -33.89 -27.12
C ARG A 327 -21.00 -34.20 -28.52
N GLN A 328 -20.71 -35.46 -28.82
CA GLN A 328 -20.23 -35.88 -30.13
C GLN A 328 -21.28 -35.64 -31.23
N VAL A 329 -22.56 -35.85 -30.91
CA VAL A 329 -23.68 -35.54 -31.80
C VAL A 329 -23.83 -34.03 -32.03
N ALA A 330 -23.68 -33.22 -30.98
CA ALA A 330 -23.76 -31.76 -31.10
C ALA A 330 -22.58 -31.16 -31.90
N GLU A 331 -21.36 -31.66 -31.71
CA GLU A 331 -20.18 -31.23 -32.46
C GLU A 331 -20.24 -31.65 -33.95
N GLN A 332 -20.83 -32.82 -34.26
CA GLN A 332 -21.08 -33.23 -35.64
C GLN A 332 -22.11 -32.33 -36.34
N ASN A 333 -23.20 -31.97 -35.65
CA ASN A 333 -24.23 -31.09 -36.23
C ASN A 333 -23.77 -29.64 -36.41
N ALA A 334 -22.91 -29.12 -35.52
CA ALA A 334 -22.36 -27.76 -35.64
C ALA A 334 -21.34 -27.62 -36.78
N GLY A 335 -20.66 -28.70 -37.17
CA GLY A 335 -19.72 -28.72 -38.30
C GLY A 335 -20.41 -28.61 -39.67
N GLU A 336 -21.64 -29.13 -39.79
CA GLU A 336 -22.41 -29.08 -41.04
C GLU A 336 -22.99 -27.68 -41.33
N ASP A 337 -23.40 -26.93 -40.31
CA ASP A 337 -23.92 -25.56 -40.46
C ASP A 337 -22.83 -24.57 -40.95
N LEU A 338 -21.58 -24.72 -40.50
CA LEU A 338 -20.45 -23.88 -40.91
C LEU A 338 -20.04 -24.09 -42.37
N GLN A 339 -20.18 -25.29 -42.92
CA GLN A 339 -19.94 -25.54 -44.34
C GLN A 339 -20.97 -24.83 -45.22
N PHE A 340 -22.22 -24.78 -44.79
CA PHE A 340 -23.31 -24.18 -45.58
C PHE A 340 -23.17 -22.66 -45.73
N ASP A 341 -22.74 -21.97 -44.66
CA ASP A 341 -22.50 -20.51 -44.71
C ASP A 341 -21.28 -20.15 -45.58
N HIS A 342 -20.23 -20.96 -45.55
CA HIS A 342 -19.05 -20.77 -46.43
C HIS A 342 -19.40 -20.90 -47.93
N TRP A 343 -20.26 -21.87 -48.29
CA TRP A 343 -20.75 -22.01 -49.67
C TRP A 343 -21.60 -20.82 -50.13
N ARG A 344 -22.32 -20.18 -49.21
CA ARG A 344 -23.16 -19.00 -49.50
C ARG A 344 -22.33 -17.75 -49.79
N GLU A 345 -21.21 -17.58 -49.09
CA GLU A 345 -20.29 -16.46 -49.27
C GLU A 345 -19.59 -16.54 -50.65
N LEU A 346 -19.12 -17.73 -51.03
CA LEU A 346 -18.50 -18.00 -52.34
C LEU A 346 -19.44 -17.74 -53.53
N LEU A 347 -20.75 -17.95 -53.37
CA LEU A 347 -21.74 -17.71 -54.42
C LEU A 347 -22.06 -16.22 -54.62
N MET A 348 -21.90 -15.40 -53.58
CA MET A 348 -22.14 -13.95 -53.66
C MET A 348 -20.94 -13.21 -54.25
N GLU A 349 -19.72 -13.75 -54.11
CA GLU A 349 -18.49 -13.14 -54.60
C GLU A 349 -18.33 -13.26 -56.13
N GLN A 350 -18.92 -14.29 -56.76
CA GLN A 350 -18.83 -14.49 -58.21
C GLN A 350 -19.78 -13.62 -59.06
N SER A 351 -20.68 -12.82 -58.46
CA SER A 351 -21.72 -12.10 -59.22
C SER A 351 -21.45 -10.60 -59.45
N THR A 352 -20.20 -10.12 -59.33
CA THR A 352 -19.88 -8.69 -59.61
C THR A 352 -18.84 -8.55 -60.73
N THR A 353 -19.24 -7.93 -61.85
CA THR A 353 -18.38 -7.55 -62.99
C THR A 353 -18.07 -6.05 -62.97
N PRO A 354 -16.87 -5.59 -63.38
CA PRO A 354 -16.48 -4.16 -63.36
C PRO A 354 -16.55 -3.50 -64.75
N ASP A 355 -16.97 -2.23 -64.81
CA ASP A 355 -16.86 -1.37 -66.01
C ASP A 355 -16.10 -0.05 -65.72
N GLU A 356 -15.07 0.16 -66.54
CA GLU A 356 -14.45 1.36 -67.16
C GLU A 356 -14.02 2.64 -66.37
N GLU A 357 -12.72 2.95 -66.53
CA GLU A 357 -11.94 4.20 -66.36
C GLU A 357 -12.25 5.25 -67.49
N PRO A 358 -11.68 6.50 -67.63
CA PRO A 358 -10.36 7.01 -67.13
C PRO A 358 -10.19 8.53 -66.77
N LEU A 359 -8.95 8.86 -66.35
CA LEU A 359 -8.13 10.10 -66.52
C LEU A 359 -8.40 11.38 -65.66
N ASP A 360 -7.46 11.77 -64.78
CA ASP A 360 -6.39 12.76 -65.10
C ASP A 360 -5.39 13.04 -63.94
N GLN A 361 -4.10 13.14 -64.32
CA GLN A 361 -2.96 13.96 -63.79
C GLN A 361 -2.24 13.71 -62.43
N ASP A 362 -0.94 13.41 -62.62
CA ASP A 362 0.32 13.37 -61.83
C ASP A 362 0.71 14.70 -61.08
N PRO A 363 1.89 14.84 -60.41
CA PRO A 363 2.76 13.91 -59.64
C PRO A 363 3.17 14.48 -58.25
N THR A 364 3.81 13.68 -57.38
CA THR A 364 5.19 13.88 -56.85
C THR A 364 5.50 13.20 -55.50
N THR A 365 6.72 12.64 -55.43
CA THR A 365 7.60 12.30 -54.28
C THR A 365 7.43 10.97 -53.52
N THR A 366 8.25 10.00 -53.95
CA THR A 366 8.92 8.90 -53.20
C THR A 366 10.19 9.44 -52.46
N PRO A 367 11.02 8.65 -51.73
CA PRO A 367 10.87 7.42 -50.91
C PRO A 367 11.67 7.58 -49.55
N PRO A 368 12.25 6.56 -48.84
CA PRO A 368 12.20 5.09 -48.99
C PRO A 368 12.07 4.21 -47.71
N ASP A 369 11.70 2.95 -48.01
CA ASP A 369 12.21 1.64 -47.55
C ASP A 369 12.18 1.18 -46.09
N ARG A 370 11.32 0.18 -45.84
CA ARG A 370 11.61 -1.02 -45.01
C ARG A 370 10.85 -2.25 -45.52
N GLN A 371 11.37 -2.90 -46.57
CA GLN A 371 11.06 -4.30 -46.88
C GLN A 371 12.33 -4.97 -47.42
N THR A 372 12.96 -5.78 -46.58
CA THR A 372 13.82 -6.92 -46.92
C THR A 372 14.21 -7.55 -45.59
N THR A 373 13.88 -8.83 -45.38
CA THR A 373 14.53 -9.87 -44.54
C THR A 373 13.48 -10.89 -44.09
N ILE A 374 12.86 -11.59 -45.06
CA ILE A 374 12.30 -12.93 -44.85
C ILE A 374 12.76 -13.76 -46.06
N ALA A 375 14.09 -13.92 -46.12
CA ALA A 375 14.81 -14.78 -47.04
C ALA A 375 16.06 -15.25 -46.26
N ALA A 376 15.81 -16.05 -45.22
CA ALA A 376 16.80 -16.75 -44.42
C ALA A 376 16.10 -17.91 -43.70
N GLU A 377 15.43 -18.74 -44.50
CA GLU A 377 15.11 -20.12 -44.15
C GLU A 377 16.21 -20.99 -44.75
N LEU A 378 16.52 -22.10 -44.08
CA LEU A 378 17.17 -23.32 -44.63
C LEU A 378 18.70 -23.38 -44.68
N GLU A 379 19.35 -23.34 -43.52
CA GLU A 379 20.63 -24.03 -43.33
C GLU A 379 20.81 -24.43 -41.85
N THR A 380 20.42 -25.67 -41.51
CA THR A 380 20.88 -26.53 -40.38
C THR A 380 19.77 -27.45 -39.86
N ILE A 381 19.30 -28.40 -40.66
CA ILE A 381 18.88 -29.73 -40.17
C ILE A 381 19.29 -30.77 -41.23
N GLU A 382 20.60 -31.01 -41.32
CA GLU A 382 21.19 -32.21 -41.93
C GLU A 382 22.15 -32.80 -40.90
N ALA A 383 21.69 -33.79 -40.13
CA ALA A 383 22.52 -34.86 -39.53
C ALA A 383 21.60 -35.78 -38.71
N ASN A 384 20.97 -36.73 -39.40
CA ASN A 384 20.85 -38.13 -39.00
C ASN A 384 19.83 -38.79 -39.93
N GLY A 385 20.36 -39.57 -40.87
CA GLY A 385 19.55 -40.47 -41.67
C GLY A 385 18.99 -41.60 -40.82
N ASP A 386 17.83 -42.08 -41.22
CA ASP A 386 17.66 -43.50 -41.52
C ASP A 386 16.57 -43.67 -42.58
N GLU A 387 16.86 -44.59 -43.50
CA GLU A 387 16.11 -44.98 -44.69
C GLU A 387 14.86 -45.82 -44.38
N GLN A 388 14.07 -46.08 -45.44
CA GLN A 388 12.96 -47.05 -45.60
C GLN A 388 11.56 -46.49 -45.27
N GLU A 389 10.56 -46.43 -46.16
CA GLU A 389 10.24 -47.11 -47.42
C GLU A 389 9.23 -46.24 -48.23
N ARG A 390 9.37 -46.23 -49.56
CA ARG A 390 8.35 -45.76 -50.54
C ARG A 390 7.49 -46.95 -51.01
N PRO A 391 6.24 -46.72 -51.45
CA PRO A 391 5.95 -46.74 -52.90
C PRO A 391 4.93 -45.64 -53.30
N ALA A 392 5.06 -44.83 -54.36
CA ALA A 392 5.11 -45.06 -55.81
C ALA A 392 3.86 -45.74 -56.41
N ALA A 393 3.02 -44.94 -57.10
CA ALA A 393 2.00 -45.25 -58.15
C ALA A 393 0.76 -44.32 -57.95
N LEU A 394 0.08 -43.69 -58.90
CA LEU A 394 -0.02 -43.64 -60.37
C LEU A 394 -0.71 -42.28 -60.67
N GLU A 395 -0.14 -41.41 -61.50
CA GLU A 395 -0.58 -41.10 -62.87
C GLU A 395 -2.10 -40.87 -63.10
N GLN A 396 -2.39 -39.68 -63.63
CA GLN A 396 -3.67 -39.17 -64.14
C GLN A 396 -4.18 -40.01 -65.35
N PRO A 397 -5.42 -39.83 -65.85
CA PRO A 397 -5.65 -38.72 -66.80
C PRO A 397 -7.04 -38.06 -66.76
N GLU A 398 -7.07 -36.89 -67.41
CA GLU A 398 -8.20 -36.05 -67.77
C GLU A 398 -9.29 -36.75 -68.62
N GLN A 399 -10.43 -36.05 -68.71
CA GLN A 399 -11.48 -36.10 -69.76
C GLN A 399 -12.75 -36.91 -69.48
N ALA A 400 -13.82 -36.20 -69.10
CA ALA A 400 -15.18 -36.45 -69.59
C ALA A 400 -16.09 -35.23 -69.36
N ILE A 401 -16.24 -34.41 -70.40
CA ILE A 401 -17.38 -33.50 -70.59
C ILE A 401 -18.58 -34.37 -70.99
N ALA A 402 -19.75 -34.23 -70.32
CA ALA A 402 -21.07 -34.09 -70.96
C ALA A 402 -22.26 -34.41 -70.02
N LYS A 403 -23.08 -33.39 -69.76
CA LYS A 403 -24.55 -33.31 -69.94
C LYS A 403 -25.19 -32.44 -68.84
N PRO A 404 -25.89 -31.34 -69.16
CA PRO A 404 -26.73 -30.66 -68.19
C PRO A 404 -27.98 -31.51 -67.92
N GLU A 405 -28.07 -32.10 -66.73
CA GLU A 405 -29.32 -32.65 -66.21
C GLU A 405 -30.36 -31.53 -65.98
N PRO A 406 -31.67 -31.82 -66.09
CA PRO A 406 -32.72 -30.81 -65.97
C PRO A 406 -32.73 -30.25 -64.55
N LYS A 407 -32.48 -28.94 -64.42
CA LYS A 407 -32.43 -28.20 -63.14
C LYS A 407 -33.61 -28.46 -62.20
N GLU A 408 -34.75 -28.91 -62.71
CA GLU A 408 -35.95 -29.24 -61.92
C GLU A 408 -35.79 -30.50 -61.06
N GLU A 409 -35.09 -31.55 -61.52
CA GLU A 409 -34.84 -32.76 -60.71
C GLU A 409 -33.87 -32.46 -59.55
N LEU A 410 -32.90 -31.58 -59.78
CA LEU A 410 -31.98 -31.11 -58.75
C LEU A 410 -32.71 -30.28 -57.67
N ILE A 411 -33.68 -29.43 -58.07
CA ILE A 411 -34.50 -28.65 -57.13
C ILE A 411 -35.36 -29.58 -56.26
N GLN A 412 -35.95 -30.63 -56.83
CA GLN A 412 -36.76 -31.59 -56.08
C GLN A 412 -35.92 -32.46 -55.14
N LEU A 413 -34.71 -32.86 -55.54
CA LEU A 413 -33.76 -33.54 -54.66
C LEU A 413 -33.34 -32.66 -53.48
N LEU A 414 -33.01 -31.39 -53.73
CA LEU A 414 -32.67 -30.43 -52.67
C LEU A 414 -33.84 -30.17 -51.71
N GLN A 415 -35.09 -30.20 -52.19
CA GLN A 415 -36.26 -30.09 -51.33
C GLN A 415 -36.45 -31.32 -50.43
N ARG A 416 -36.29 -32.53 -50.98
CA ARG A 416 -36.34 -33.77 -50.20
C ARG A 416 -35.20 -33.87 -49.18
N GLU A 417 -33.99 -33.45 -49.54
CA GLU A 417 -32.88 -33.36 -48.59
C GLU A 417 -33.16 -32.33 -47.49
N ARG A 418 -33.76 -31.17 -47.82
CA ARG A 418 -34.18 -30.19 -46.80
C ARG A 418 -35.25 -30.73 -45.85
N GLU A 419 -36.21 -31.50 -46.35
CA GLU A 419 -37.27 -32.09 -45.51
C GLU A 419 -36.72 -33.19 -44.60
N THR A 420 -35.85 -34.06 -45.13
CA THR A 420 -35.19 -35.11 -44.32
C THR A 420 -34.21 -34.53 -43.32
N ALA A 421 -33.49 -33.45 -43.66
CA ALA A 421 -32.67 -32.69 -42.71
C ALA A 421 -33.53 -32.07 -41.60
N ARG A 422 -34.68 -31.45 -41.93
CA ARG A 422 -35.63 -30.93 -40.93
C ARG A 422 -36.16 -32.02 -40.00
N HIS A 423 -36.44 -33.21 -40.54
CA HIS A 423 -36.94 -34.32 -39.75
C HIS A 423 -35.87 -34.91 -38.82
N ARG A 424 -34.63 -35.12 -39.30
CA ARG A 424 -33.49 -35.51 -38.45
C ARG A 424 -33.20 -34.46 -37.37
N GLN A 425 -33.29 -33.19 -37.72
CA GLN A 425 -33.15 -32.08 -36.78
C GLN A 425 -34.28 -32.08 -35.74
N SER A 426 -35.50 -32.50 -36.07
CA SER A 426 -36.59 -32.65 -35.10
C SER A 426 -36.43 -33.84 -34.16
N LEU A 427 -35.94 -35.00 -34.66
CA LEU A 427 -35.69 -36.19 -33.83
C LEU A 427 -34.53 -35.98 -32.86
N GLY A 428 -33.43 -35.37 -33.32
CA GLY A 428 -32.31 -35.02 -32.43
C GLY A 428 -32.68 -34.00 -31.34
N ARG A 429 -33.73 -33.19 -31.55
CA ARG A 429 -34.26 -32.28 -30.53
C ARG A 429 -35.06 -33.01 -29.44
N MET A 430 -35.72 -34.12 -29.76
CA MET A 430 -36.47 -34.93 -28.79
C MET A 430 -35.53 -35.73 -27.87
N GLU A 431 -34.53 -36.42 -28.42
CA GLU A 431 -33.57 -37.19 -27.59
C GLU A 431 -32.74 -36.29 -26.65
N ALA A 432 -32.33 -35.11 -27.13
CA ALA A 432 -31.60 -34.13 -26.33
C ALA A 432 -32.46 -33.56 -25.19
N PHE A 433 -33.77 -33.53 -25.39
CA PHE A 433 -34.69 -33.08 -24.39
C PHE A 433 -34.89 -34.15 -23.30
N ASP A 434 -35.13 -35.41 -23.65
CA ASP A 434 -35.28 -36.52 -22.69
C ASP A 434 -34.07 -36.60 -21.75
N ALA A 435 -32.87 -36.41 -22.31
CA ALA A 435 -31.63 -36.33 -21.56
C ALA A 435 -31.60 -35.18 -20.53
N ALA A 436 -32.21 -34.04 -20.86
CA ALA A 436 -32.26 -32.90 -19.96
C ALA A 436 -33.31 -33.04 -18.85
N VAL A 437 -34.46 -33.64 -19.12
CA VAL A 437 -35.43 -33.97 -18.07
C VAL A 437 -34.87 -35.03 -17.14
N ALA A 438 -34.19 -36.04 -17.68
CA ALA A 438 -33.45 -37.00 -16.87
C ALA A 438 -32.42 -36.28 -15.96
N LEU A 439 -31.72 -35.25 -16.48
CA LEU A 439 -30.79 -34.44 -15.69
C LEU A 439 -31.49 -33.63 -14.58
N VAL A 440 -32.65 -33.03 -14.84
CA VAL A 440 -33.40 -32.29 -13.81
C VAL A 440 -33.92 -33.21 -12.71
N TRP A 441 -34.47 -34.38 -13.06
CA TRP A 441 -34.86 -35.40 -12.08
C TRP A 441 -33.67 -35.88 -11.26
N GLN A 442 -32.53 -36.10 -11.92
CA GLN A 442 -31.31 -36.48 -11.20
C GLN A 442 -30.81 -35.38 -10.25
N LEU A 443 -30.84 -34.11 -10.67
CA LEU A 443 -30.48 -32.98 -9.80
C LEU A 443 -31.43 -32.87 -8.61
N ARG A 444 -32.72 -33.13 -8.82
CA ARG A 444 -33.74 -33.20 -7.77
C ARG A 444 -33.44 -34.32 -6.77
N ASP A 445 -33.18 -35.54 -7.24
CA ASP A 445 -32.87 -36.69 -6.37
C ASP A 445 -31.58 -36.45 -5.56
N ASN A 446 -30.57 -35.85 -6.18
CA ASN A 446 -29.32 -35.47 -5.50
C ASN A 446 -29.55 -34.41 -4.42
N TYR A 447 -30.44 -33.42 -4.69
CA TYR A 447 -30.82 -32.41 -3.72
C TYR A 447 -31.53 -33.05 -2.51
N ASP A 448 -32.51 -33.92 -2.76
CA ASP A 448 -33.27 -34.61 -1.70
C ASP A 448 -32.39 -35.59 -0.89
N ALA A 449 -31.39 -36.21 -1.52
CA ALA A 449 -30.38 -37.02 -0.83
C ALA A 449 -29.47 -36.17 0.09
N CYS A 450 -28.99 -35.01 -0.39
CA CYS A 450 -28.20 -34.09 0.43
C CYS A 450 -29.01 -33.54 1.62
N GLN A 451 -30.32 -33.29 1.43
CA GLN A 451 -31.19 -32.80 2.49
C GLN A 451 -31.38 -33.83 3.60
N ARG A 452 -31.52 -35.13 3.26
CA ARG A 452 -31.56 -36.23 4.25
C ARG A 452 -30.24 -36.40 5.00
N ALA A 453 -29.11 -36.35 4.29
CA ALA A 453 -27.79 -36.39 4.93
C ALA A 453 -27.60 -35.22 5.92
N LEU A 454 -28.10 -34.02 5.59
CA LEU A 454 -28.04 -32.87 6.48
C LEU A 454 -28.90 -33.05 7.74
N THR A 455 -30.07 -33.67 7.64
CA THR A 455 -30.91 -33.95 8.82
C THR A 455 -30.26 -34.94 9.76
N ASP A 456 -29.60 -35.98 9.22
CA ASP A 456 -28.91 -37.01 10.01
C ASP A 456 -27.67 -36.44 10.72
N VAL A 457 -26.91 -35.57 10.04
CA VAL A 457 -25.79 -34.86 10.67
C VAL A 457 -26.27 -33.96 11.81
N LYS A 458 -27.41 -33.27 11.63
CA LYS A 458 -27.97 -32.41 12.68
C LYS A 458 -28.48 -33.18 13.89
N SER A 459 -29.11 -34.34 13.69
CA SER A 459 -29.52 -35.18 14.82
C SER A 459 -28.33 -35.74 15.57
N SER A 460 -27.31 -36.22 14.84
CA SER A 460 -26.06 -36.73 15.44
C SER A 460 -25.33 -35.65 16.24
N LEU A 461 -25.30 -34.40 15.75
CA LEU A 461 -24.77 -33.25 16.49
C LEU A 461 -25.56 -32.98 17.76
N ARG A 462 -26.90 -33.05 17.71
CA ARG A 462 -27.74 -32.84 18.90
C ARG A 462 -27.51 -33.94 19.93
N ASP A 463 -27.42 -35.20 19.53
CA ASP A 463 -27.21 -36.33 20.44
C ASP A 463 -25.82 -36.23 21.10
N LEU A 464 -24.78 -35.86 20.33
CA LEU A 464 -23.46 -35.56 20.87
C LEU A 464 -23.49 -34.36 21.83
N GLU A 465 -24.17 -33.28 21.47
CA GLU A 465 -24.31 -32.10 22.34
C GLU A 465 -25.10 -32.41 23.63
N GLU A 466 -26.10 -33.28 23.58
CA GLU A 466 -26.86 -33.73 24.76
C GLU A 466 -26.03 -34.65 25.67
N LEU A 467 -25.24 -35.58 25.08
CA LEU A 467 -24.31 -36.42 25.81
C LEU A 467 -23.23 -35.60 26.52
N HIS A 468 -22.76 -34.52 25.89
CA HIS A 468 -21.78 -33.61 26.47
C HIS A 468 -22.39 -32.62 27.47
N GLY A 469 -23.61 -32.12 27.19
CA GLY A 469 -24.33 -31.17 28.04
C GLY A 469 -24.83 -31.78 29.36
N ARG A 470 -24.87 -33.12 29.48
CA ARG A 470 -25.21 -33.82 30.72
C ARG A 470 -24.03 -34.05 31.67
N ARG A 471 -22.80 -33.64 31.32
CA ARG A 471 -21.76 -33.48 32.34
C ARG A 471 -22.26 -32.42 33.31
N VAL A 472 -22.63 -32.83 34.52
CA VAL A 472 -22.81 -31.92 35.65
C VAL A 472 -21.42 -31.39 35.96
N VAL A 473 -20.98 -30.40 35.19
CA VAL A 473 -19.79 -29.63 35.51
C VAL A 473 -20.16 -28.90 36.78
N THR A 474 -19.57 -29.34 37.89
CA THR A 474 -19.72 -28.60 39.14
C THR A 474 -19.24 -27.18 38.90
N LEU A 475 -19.99 -26.19 39.38
CA LEU A 475 -19.67 -24.77 39.24
C LEU A 475 -18.20 -24.47 39.58
N ASP A 476 -17.63 -25.19 40.55
CA ASP A 476 -16.22 -25.07 40.97
C ASP A 476 -15.22 -25.46 39.86
N LEU A 477 -15.53 -26.50 39.07
CA LEU A 477 -14.70 -26.92 37.94
C LEU A 477 -14.75 -25.90 36.81
N GLU A 478 -15.92 -25.32 36.52
CA GLU A 478 -16.03 -24.23 35.53
C GLU A 478 -15.21 -23.00 35.96
N PHE A 479 -15.26 -22.65 37.25
CA PHE A 479 -14.47 -21.53 37.76
C PHE A 479 -12.98 -21.80 37.63
N ALA A 480 -12.50 -22.99 37.97
CA ALA A 480 -11.10 -23.36 37.84
C ALA A 480 -10.64 -23.41 36.38
N GLU A 481 -11.46 -23.92 35.46
CA GLU A 481 -11.17 -23.91 34.02
C GLU A 481 -11.09 -22.48 33.46
N ARG A 482 -12.04 -21.60 33.80
CA ARG A 482 -11.99 -20.19 33.39
C ARG A 482 -10.77 -19.46 33.95
N GLU A 483 -10.36 -19.79 35.17
CA GLU A 483 -9.18 -19.18 35.78
C GLU A 483 -7.90 -19.68 35.12
N LEU A 484 -7.81 -20.97 34.80
CA LEU A 484 -6.73 -21.53 33.99
C LEU A 484 -6.67 -20.86 32.61
N GLU A 485 -7.80 -20.67 31.94
CA GLU A 485 -7.86 -20.02 30.63
C GLU A 485 -7.35 -18.56 30.69
N ARG A 486 -7.72 -17.82 31.75
CA ARG A 486 -7.21 -16.46 31.98
C ARG A 486 -5.69 -16.46 32.15
N GLU A 487 -5.15 -17.32 33.01
CA GLU A 487 -3.71 -17.42 33.26
C GLU A 487 -2.93 -17.84 32.00
N MET A 488 -3.46 -18.81 31.25
CA MET A 488 -2.89 -19.19 29.95
C MET A 488 -2.90 -18.03 28.96
N GLY A 489 -3.97 -17.23 28.94
CA GLY A 489 -4.06 -16.02 28.14
C GLY A 489 -3.01 -14.96 28.52
N VAL A 490 -2.75 -14.76 29.82
CA VAL A 490 -1.69 -13.85 30.30
C VAL A 490 -0.31 -14.39 29.88
N HIS A 491 -0.03 -15.67 30.12
CA HIS A 491 1.22 -16.30 29.72
C HIS A 491 1.47 -16.17 28.20
N GLN A 492 0.44 -16.40 27.37
CA GLN A 492 0.56 -16.27 25.91
C GLN A 492 0.90 -14.83 25.51
N ARG A 493 0.24 -13.82 26.09
CA ARG A 493 0.55 -12.41 25.80
C ARG A 493 1.98 -12.03 26.18
N ILE A 494 2.48 -12.53 27.31
CA ILE A 494 3.87 -12.32 27.73
C ILE A 494 4.83 -13.00 26.75
N ALA A 495 4.54 -14.25 26.37
CA ALA A 495 5.34 -15.00 25.41
C ALA A 495 5.40 -14.31 24.03
N ASP A 496 4.26 -13.81 23.54
CA ASP A 496 4.15 -13.06 22.29
C ASP A 496 4.94 -11.75 22.37
N ARG A 497 4.84 -11.01 23.49
CA ARG A 497 5.60 -9.77 23.70
C ARG A 497 7.10 -10.02 23.78
N PHE A 498 7.51 -11.09 24.45
CA PHE A 498 8.90 -11.52 24.51
C PHE A 498 9.45 -11.86 23.12
N LEU A 499 8.68 -12.62 22.32
CA LEU A 499 9.05 -12.96 20.95
C LEU A 499 9.16 -11.70 20.08
N ALA A 500 8.21 -10.78 20.20
CA ALA A 500 8.21 -9.51 19.47
C ALA A 500 9.44 -8.66 19.81
N LEU A 501 9.83 -8.54 21.08
CA LEU A 501 11.03 -7.79 21.46
C LEU A 501 12.32 -8.45 20.94
N ARG A 502 12.34 -9.79 20.85
CA ARG A 502 13.47 -10.54 20.30
C ARG A 502 13.57 -10.41 18.78
N THR A 503 12.45 -10.25 18.08
CA THR A 503 12.47 -9.94 16.64
C THR A 503 12.80 -8.46 16.39
N GLU A 504 12.32 -7.55 17.24
CA GLU A 504 12.69 -6.12 17.23
C GLU A 504 14.19 -5.90 17.49
N GLU A 505 14.88 -6.81 18.16
CA GLU A 505 16.34 -6.76 18.33
C GLU A 505 17.09 -6.75 16.98
N ARG A 506 16.49 -7.34 15.94
CA ARG A 506 17.03 -7.34 14.58
C ARG A 506 16.50 -6.19 13.72
N ALA A 507 15.56 -5.40 14.23
CA ALA A 507 15.03 -4.27 13.50
C ALA A 507 16.06 -3.13 13.46
N PRO A 508 16.08 -2.32 12.38
CA PRO A 508 16.96 -1.15 12.30
C PRO A 508 16.67 -0.18 13.46
N SER A 509 17.72 0.50 13.92
CA SER A 509 17.61 1.51 14.98
C SER A 509 16.63 2.62 14.60
N ARG A 510 15.89 3.16 15.57
CA ARG A 510 14.97 4.32 15.35
C ARG A 510 15.68 5.54 14.77
N ILE A 511 16.97 5.64 15.04
CA ILE A 511 17.81 6.75 14.66
C ILE A 511 18.81 6.21 13.67
N SER A 512 18.82 6.80 12.48
CA SER A 512 19.76 6.45 11.42
C SER A 512 20.44 7.73 10.92
N ARG A 513 21.74 7.64 10.69
CA ARG A 513 22.51 8.73 10.10
C ARG A 513 22.13 8.83 8.61
N ARG A 514 21.64 9.99 8.16
CA ARG A 514 21.20 10.17 6.77
C ARG A 514 22.37 10.37 5.81
N ASN A 515 23.38 11.12 6.25
CA ASN A 515 24.56 11.46 5.45
C ASN A 515 25.81 10.87 6.10
N GLY A 516 26.65 10.21 5.30
CA GLY A 516 27.90 9.58 5.78
C GLY A 516 28.85 10.58 6.45
N ASP A 517 28.98 11.79 5.90
CA ASP A 517 29.90 12.82 6.39
C ASP A 517 29.15 14.10 6.78
N ALA A 518 29.75 14.90 7.68
CA ALA A 518 29.23 16.22 8.00
C ALA A 518 29.39 17.18 6.82
N ILE A 519 28.32 17.93 6.51
CA ILE A 519 28.31 18.90 5.43
C ILE A 519 28.82 20.22 5.99
N VAL A 520 29.94 20.72 5.45
CA VAL A 520 30.48 22.03 5.81
C VAL A 520 29.93 23.08 4.86
N THR A 521 29.22 24.05 5.42
CA THR A 521 28.73 25.22 4.71
C THR A 521 29.42 26.45 5.24
N LYS A 522 29.94 27.29 4.34
CA LYS A 522 30.43 28.61 4.72
C LYS A 522 29.20 29.43 5.15
N GLN A 523 29.16 29.86 6.40
CA GLN A 523 28.06 30.67 6.87
C GLN A 523 28.27 32.07 6.30
N ASP A 524 27.48 32.41 5.28
CA ASP A 524 27.51 33.73 4.68
C ASP A 524 26.88 34.74 5.64
N ASP A 525 27.68 35.13 6.63
CA ASP A 525 27.43 36.31 7.45
C ASP A 525 27.41 37.58 6.59
N ALA A 526 27.67 37.50 5.29
CA ALA A 526 27.48 38.58 4.32
C ALA A 526 26.13 39.27 4.48
N GLY A 527 25.05 38.53 4.78
CA GLY A 527 23.73 39.12 5.04
C GLY A 527 23.64 39.90 6.37
N ALA A 528 24.37 39.49 7.40
CA ALA A 528 24.43 40.18 8.68
C ALA A 528 25.42 41.36 8.63
N LEU A 529 26.57 41.17 7.98
CA LEU A 529 27.60 42.16 7.75
C LEU A 529 27.07 43.30 6.87
N SER A 530 26.41 43.00 5.76
CA SER A 530 25.78 44.02 4.91
C SER A 530 24.71 44.81 5.65
N ARG A 531 23.89 44.16 6.48
CA ARG A 531 22.92 44.85 7.35
C ARG A 531 23.62 45.75 8.38
N ARG A 532 24.69 45.29 9.01
CA ARG A 532 25.49 46.11 9.95
C ARG A 532 26.18 47.28 9.25
N MET A 533 26.74 47.07 8.07
CA MET A 533 27.33 48.13 7.24
C MET A 533 26.28 49.14 6.77
N ALA A 534 25.07 48.68 6.41
CA ALA A 534 23.97 49.56 6.04
C ALA A 534 23.53 50.42 7.24
N ILE A 535 23.39 49.83 8.44
CA ILE A 535 23.05 50.58 9.66
C ILE A 535 24.17 51.55 10.03
N ALA A 536 25.44 51.12 9.98
CA ALA A 536 26.59 51.97 10.28
C ALA A 536 26.74 53.14 9.30
N SER A 537 26.55 52.90 7.99
CA SER A 537 26.61 53.95 6.97
C SER A 537 25.42 54.92 7.09
N LEU A 538 24.21 54.40 7.35
CA LEU A 538 23.03 55.23 7.57
C LEU A 538 23.18 56.10 8.83
N THR A 539 23.67 55.53 9.94
CA THR A 539 23.92 56.30 11.18
C THR A 539 25.03 57.34 11.00
N ALA A 540 26.14 56.98 10.33
CA ALA A 540 27.21 57.91 9.99
C ALA A 540 26.74 59.06 9.08
N PHE A 541 25.74 58.82 8.23
CA PHE A 541 25.16 59.85 7.36
C PHE A 541 24.11 60.72 8.08
N CYS A 542 23.18 60.09 8.82
CA CYS A 542 22.05 60.78 9.44
C CYS A 542 22.45 61.62 10.65
N VAL A 543 23.42 61.18 11.48
CA VAL A 543 23.78 61.90 12.71
C VAL A 543 24.37 63.29 12.41
N PRO A 544 25.37 63.46 11.52
CA PRO A 544 25.88 64.79 11.18
C PRO A 544 24.82 65.68 10.55
N LEU A 545 23.96 65.12 9.69
CA LEU A 545 22.87 65.85 9.03
C LEU A 545 21.85 66.36 10.06
N ALA A 546 21.47 65.53 11.02
CA ALA A 546 20.58 65.89 12.12
C ALA A 546 21.17 66.97 13.02
N VAL A 547 22.48 66.89 13.34
CA VAL A 547 23.18 67.95 14.10
C VAL A 547 23.18 69.28 13.33
N LEU A 548 23.40 69.23 12.01
CA LEU A 548 23.43 70.42 11.15
C LEU A 548 22.04 71.07 11.02
N LEU A 549 20.99 70.27 10.88
CA LEU A 549 19.60 70.75 10.83
C LEU A 549 19.09 71.21 12.21
N GLY A 550 19.41 70.47 13.27
CA GLY A 550 19.01 70.79 14.65
C GLY A 550 19.65 72.08 15.15
N GLY A 551 20.95 72.30 14.85
CA GLY A 551 21.63 73.56 15.16
C GLY A 551 20.98 74.78 14.48
N ARG A 552 20.41 74.59 13.28
CA ARG A 552 19.69 75.64 12.56
C ARG A 552 18.34 75.98 13.21
N MET A 553 17.61 74.98 13.70
CA MET A 553 16.34 75.23 14.41
C MET A 553 16.54 75.87 15.79
N LEU A 554 17.58 75.48 16.52
CA LEU A 554 17.88 76.04 17.84
C LEU A 554 18.43 77.48 17.77
N GLY A 555 19.24 77.81 16.76
CA GLY A 555 19.78 79.17 16.57
C GLY A 555 18.75 80.22 16.11
N GLY A 556 17.61 79.79 15.56
CA GLY A 556 16.54 80.68 15.10
C GLY A 556 15.60 81.17 16.20
N ARG A 557 15.61 80.57 17.39
CA ARG A 557 14.89 81.06 18.57
C ARG A 557 15.78 82.01 19.37
N GLN A 558 16.16 83.14 18.77
CA GLN A 558 16.43 84.31 19.59
C GLN A 558 15.09 84.74 20.17
N THR A 559 14.79 84.29 21.38
CA THR A 559 13.74 84.88 22.19
C THR A 559 13.98 86.40 22.20
N PRO A 560 13.02 87.22 21.74
CA PRO A 560 13.18 88.66 21.81
C PRO A 560 13.52 89.00 23.25
N ARG A 561 14.67 89.64 23.43
CA ARG A 561 15.19 90.10 24.70
C ARG A 561 14.10 90.98 25.31
N ARG A 562 13.31 90.43 26.24
CA ARG A 562 12.37 91.21 27.06
C ARG A 562 13.23 92.28 27.74
N GLN A 563 13.11 93.52 27.27
CA GLN A 563 13.59 94.68 27.99
C GLN A 563 12.89 94.64 29.35
N ASN A 564 13.65 94.38 30.41
CA ASN A 564 13.19 94.62 31.77
C ASN A 564 13.05 96.15 31.93
N PRO A 565 11.85 96.69 32.17
CA PRO A 565 11.66 98.14 32.31
C PRO A 565 11.84 98.64 33.76
N PHE A 566 12.36 97.83 34.69
CA PHE A 566 12.50 98.22 36.09
C PHE A 566 13.97 98.21 36.52
N GLY A 567 14.69 99.25 36.12
CA GLY A 567 15.79 99.82 36.91
C GLY A 567 15.19 100.85 37.86
N SER A 568 15.14 100.49 39.14
CA SER A 568 14.69 101.28 40.26
C SER A 568 15.74 102.31 40.67
N ASP A 569 15.39 103.60 40.59
CA ASP A 569 15.94 104.65 41.43
C ASP A 569 15.14 104.68 42.74
N VAL A 570 15.76 104.33 43.87
CA VAL A 570 15.43 104.87 45.21
C VAL A 570 16.72 104.92 46.04
N ALA A 571 17.10 106.16 46.36
CA ALA A 571 17.82 106.70 47.53
C ALA A 571 18.93 105.88 48.22
#